data_AF-A0A1V6NVF0-F1
#
_entry.id   AF-A0A1V6NVF0-F1
#
_cell.length_a   1.000
_cell.length_b   1.000
_cell.length_c   1.000
_cell.angle_alpha   90.00
_cell.angle_beta   90.00
_cell.angle_gamma   90.00
#
_symmetry.space_group_name_H-M   'P 1'
#
loop_
_entity.id
_entity.type
_entity.pdbx_description
1 polymer ?
#
loop_
_entity_poly.entity_id
_entity_poly.type
_entity_poly.pdbx_seq_one_letter_code
_entity_poly.pdbx_strand_id
1 'polypeptide(L)' 'MGKVHGSLARAGKVEPQEKKKNPKGRAYKRILYTRRFVNVTMTGGKRKMNPNPGQ' A
#
# COMPACT_ATOMS: atom_id res chain seq x y z
N MET A 1 17.33 -28.16 -24.49
CA MET A 1 17.92 -28.03 -23.15
C MET A 1 18.52 -26.63 -23.01
N GLY A 2 17.77 -25.70 -22.39
CA GLY A 2 18.19 -24.30 -22.25
C GLY A 2 18.97 -24.05 -20.97
N LYS A 3 19.64 -22.90 -20.87
CA LYS A 3 20.37 -22.47 -19.66
C LYS A 3 19.38 -22.30 -18.50
N VAL A 4 19.54 -23.14 -17.47
CA VAL A 4 18.68 -23.14 -16.27
C VAL A 4 19.17 -22.15 -15.20
N HIS A 5 20.47 -21.84 -15.17
CA HIS A 5 21.09 -20.98 -14.17
C HIS A 5 21.70 -19.72 -14.84
N GLY A 6 21.09 -18.57 -14.57
CA GLY A 6 21.56 -17.25 -15.00
C GLY A 6 22.46 -16.59 -13.96
N SER A 7 23.08 -15.46 -14.32
CA SER A 7 23.92 -14.68 -13.39
C SER A 7 23.07 -14.03 -12.30
N LEU A 8 23.46 -14.25 -11.04
CA LEU A 8 22.88 -13.59 -9.87
C LEU A 8 23.34 -12.14 -9.70
N ALA A 9 24.20 -11.62 -10.59
CA ALA A 9 24.84 -10.31 -10.46
C ALA A 9 23.89 -9.11 -10.45
N ARG A 10 22.61 -9.29 -10.83
CA ARG A 10 21.58 -8.22 -10.81
C ARG A 10 20.60 -8.34 -9.65
N ALA A 11 20.81 -9.27 -8.73
CA ALA A 11 19.99 -9.37 -7.52
C ALA A 11 20.13 -8.07 -6.71
N GLY A 12 19.00 -7.50 -6.27
CA GLY A 12 18.99 -6.26 -5.49
C GLY A 12 19.08 -4.96 -6.30
N LYS A 13 19.09 -5.00 -7.64
CA LYS A 13 19.18 -3.77 -8.49
C LYS A 13 18.07 -2.75 -8.22
N VAL A 14 16.89 -3.18 -7.76
CA VAL A 14 15.77 -2.28 -7.45
C VAL A 14 15.66 -2.14 -5.93
N GLU A 15 15.96 -0.94 -5.44
CA GLU A 15 15.82 -0.60 -4.03
C GLU A 15 14.38 -0.20 -3.69
N PRO A 16 13.86 -0.62 -2.53
CA PRO A 16 12.54 -0.19 -2.08
C PRO A 16 12.54 1.31 -1.77
N GLN A 17 11.52 2.02 -2.25
CA GLN A 17 11.34 3.43 -1.88
C GLN A 17 11.10 3.56 -0.36
N GLU A 18 11.85 4.44 0.30
CA GLU A 18 11.61 4.78 1.70
C GLU A 18 10.20 5.39 1.87
N LYS A 19 9.40 4.80 2.76
CA LYS A 19 8.06 5.28 3.11
C LYS A 19 8.05 5.72 4.57
N LYS A 20 7.26 6.75 4.87
CA LYS A 20 7.04 7.20 6.25
C LYS A 20 6.52 6.05 7.11
N LYS A 21 7.09 5.90 8.30
CA LYS A 21 6.70 4.86 9.26
C LYS A 21 5.25 5.08 9.70
N ASN A 22 4.39 4.09 9.50
CA ASN A 22 3.06 4.10 10.08
C ASN A 22 3.16 3.90 11.60
N PRO A 23 2.43 4.69 12.41
CA PRO A 23 2.41 4.49 13.85
C PRO A 23 1.81 3.12 14.19
N LYS A 24 2.09 2.60 15.39
CA LYS A 24 1.61 1.30 15.85
C LYS A 24 0.53 1.45 16.93
N GLY A 25 -0.24 0.39 17.17
CA GLY A 25 -1.24 0.33 18.25
C GLY A 25 -2.37 1.36 18.14
N ARG A 26 -2.66 2.04 19.25
CA ARG A 26 -3.78 3.00 19.39
C ARG A 26 -3.71 4.14 18.37
N ALA A 27 -2.51 4.66 18.11
CA ALA A 27 -2.32 5.75 17.16
C ALA A 27 -2.74 5.34 15.74
N TYR A 28 -2.46 4.11 15.32
CA TYR A 28 -2.93 3.59 14.04
C TYR A 28 -4.45 3.45 13.98
N LYS A 29 -5.06 2.97 15.07
CA LYS A 29 -6.53 2.85 15.18
C LYS A 29 -7.22 4.22 15.06
N ARG A 30 -6.65 5.28 15.65
CA ARG A 30 -7.15 6.66 15.48
C ARG A 30 -7.13 7.12 14.03
N ILE A 31 -6.02 6.85 13.31
CA ILE A 31 -5.89 7.19 11.89
C ILE A 31 -6.92 6.43 11.04
N LEU A 32 -7.09 5.13 11.30
CA LEU A 32 -8.09 4.31 10.60
C LEU A 32 -9.52 4.82 10.84
N TYR A 33 -9.87 5.14 12.08
CA TYR A 33 -11.20 5.65 12.42
C TYR A 33 -11.49 6.97 11.69
N THR A 34 -10.57 7.92 11.81
CA THR A 34 -10.72 9.25 11.19
C THR A 34 -10.86 9.14 9.67
N ARG A 35 -10.06 8.28 9.02
CA ARG A 35 -10.10 8.05 7.57
C ARG A 35 -11.37 7.33 7.09
N ARG A 36 -11.91 6.41 7.89
CA ARG A 36 -13.03 5.54 7.47
C ARG A 36 -14.41 6.11 7.81
N PHE A 37 -14.51 6.93 8.85
CA PHE A 37 -15.80 7.33 9.39
C PHE A 37 -15.98 8.85 9.51
N VAL A 38 -14.91 9.61 9.78
CA VAL A 38 -15.04 11.06 10.00
C VAL A 38 -14.93 11.82 8.67
N ASN A 39 -13.83 11.61 7.93
CA ASN A 39 -13.54 12.36 6.70
C ASN A 39 -13.86 11.53 5.45
N VAL A 40 -15.10 11.01 5.33
CA VAL A 40 -15.50 10.14 4.22
C VAL A 40 -15.86 10.96 2.98
N THR A 41 -15.16 10.74 1.88
CA THR A 41 -15.38 11.47 0.61
C THR A 41 -16.45 10.86 -0.30
N MET A 42 -16.90 9.63 -0.03
CA MET A 42 -17.95 8.94 -0.80
C MET A 42 -19.24 8.81 0.02
N THR A 43 -20.23 9.66 -0.27
CA THR A 43 -21.52 9.74 0.43
C THR A 43 -22.63 8.90 -0.22
N GLY A 44 -22.39 8.29 -1.39
CA GLY A 44 -23.33 7.41 -2.10
C GLY A 44 -22.69 6.10 -2.55
N GLY A 45 -23.44 5.00 -2.48
CA GLY A 45 -23.00 3.66 -2.91
C GLY A 45 -22.17 2.88 -1.87
N LYS A 46 -21.73 1.66 -2.25
CA LYS A 46 -20.86 0.81 -1.39
C LYS A 46 -19.44 1.39 -1.36
N ARG A 47 -18.89 1.62 -0.17
CA ARG A 47 -17.54 2.18 0.02
C ARG A 47 -16.47 1.20 -0.48
N LYS A 48 -15.60 1.64 -1.41
CA LYS A 48 -14.38 0.92 -1.80
C LYS A 48 -13.17 1.52 -1.07
N MET A 49 -12.26 0.66 -0.60
CA MET A 49 -10.99 1.09 -0.03
C MET A 49 -9.90 0.93 -1.09
N ASN A 50 -9.06 1.95 -1.26
CA ASN A 50 -7.99 1.99 -2.26
C ASN A 50 -8.49 1.80 -3.72
N PRO A 51 -9.38 2.69 -4.23
CA PRO A 51 -9.76 2.66 -5.64
C PRO A 51 -8.57 3.07 -6.52
N ASN A 52 -8.36 2.34 -7.61
CA ASN A 52 -7.48 2.81 -8.68
C ASN A 52 -8.17 4.00 -9.39
N PRO A 53 -7.42 4.96 -9.94
CA PRO A 53 -8.03 6.04 -10.73
C PRO A 53 -8.74 5.42 -11.94
N GLY A 54 -10.08 5.39 -11.91
CA GLY A 54 -10.94 4.83 -12.98
C GLY A 54 -11.91 3.69 -12.59
N GLN A 55 -12.14 3.38 -11.30
CA GLN A 55 -13.13 2.38 -10.84
C GLN A 55 -13.97 2.81 -9.63
#